data_AF-A0A4R3UVC8-F1
#
_entry.id   AF-A0A4R3UVC8-F1
#
_cell.length_a   1.000
_cell.length_b   1.000
_cell.length_c   1.000
_cell.angle_alpha   90.00
_cell.angle_beta   90.00
_cell.angle_gamma   90.00
#
_symmetry.space_group_name_H-M   'P 1'
#
loop_
_entity.id
_entity.type
_entity.pdbx_description
1 polymer ?
#
loop_
_entity_poly.entity_id
_entity_poly.type
_entity_poly.pdbx_seq_one_letter_code
_entity_poly.pdbx_strand_id
1 'polypeptide(L)'
;MLMWLAAFFVFSGSVITFIAALGVLRLPDFFMRMHAATKAGVVGPSLLLLGAGCFDPSWATWIKIALAILFLCMTTPIAAHLLSKAGFLGGVRLWEGTSRNDLETELHPSVFAETDADADTDAPLSDDPPAADMMADSTASRRQ
;
A
#
# COMPACT_ATOMS: atom_id res chain seq x y z
N MET A 1 -26.83 1.01 -33.11
CA MET A 1 -27.22 1.60 -31.80
C MET A 1 -26.39 1.03 -30.66
N LEU A 2 -26.28 -0.30 -30.48
CA LEU A 2 -25.46 -0.91 -29.41
C LEU A 2 -23.99 -0.47 -29.41
N MET A 3 -23.40 -0.20 -30.57
CA MET A 3 -21.99 0.23 -30.69
C MET A 3 -21.72 1.55 -29.95
N TRP A 4 -22.67 2.49 -29.98
CA TRP A 4 -22.54 3.76 -29.26
C TRP A 4 -22.61 3.56 -27.75
N LEU A 5 -23.48 2.65 -27.29
CA LEU A 5 -23.60 2.30 -25.89
C LEU A 5 -22.34 1.59 -25.38
N ALA A 6 -21.81 0.63 -26.14
CA ALA A 6 -20.56 -0.06 -25.83
C ALA A 6 -19.39 0.93 -25.76
N ALA A 7 -19.28 1.83 -26.75
CA ALA A 7 -18.26 2.88 -26.76
C ALA A 7 -18.36 3.79 -25.53
N PHE A 8 -19.57 4.17 -25.11
CA PHE A 8 -19.79 4.97 -23.91
C PHE A 8 -19.32 4.24 -22.63
N PHE A 9 -19.67 2.96 -22.47
CA PHE A 9 -19.22 2.15 -21.32
C PHE A 9 -17.70 1.96 -21.29
N VAL A 10 -17.09 1.65 -22.44
CA VAL A 10 -15.64 1.46 -22.53
C VAL A 10 -14.90 2.77 -22.28
N PHE A 11 -15.37 3.88 -22.87
CA PHE A 11 -14.77 5.19 -22.70
C PHE A 11 -14.83 5.65 -21.24
N SER A 12 -16.01 5.58 -20.61
CA SER A 12 -16.17 5.94 -19.19
C SER A 12 -15.35 5.04 -18.26
N GLY A 13 -15.32 3.72 -18.49
CA GLY A 13 -14.49 2.79 -17.72
C GLY A 13 -12.99 3.06 -17.87
N SER A 14 -12.54 3.42 -19.08
CA SER A 14 -11.15 3.79 -19.34
C SER A 14 -10.77 5.10 -18.63
N VAL A 15 -11.61 6.12 -18.69
CA VAL A 15 -11.38 7.40 -17.99
C VAL A 15 -11.30 7.19 -16.48
N ILE A 16 -12.18 6.38 -15.88
CA ILE A 16 -12.12 6.06 -14.44
C ILE A 16 -10.83 5.33 -14.10
N THR A 17 -10.43 4.34 -14.89
CA THR A 17 -9.16 3.60 -14.68
C THR A 17 -7.94 4.51 -14.82
N PHE A 18 -7.98 5.47 -15.75
CA PHE A 18 -6.92 6.45 -15.92
C PHE A 18 -6.82 7.41 -14.72
N ILE A 19 -7.96 7.92 -14.23
CA ILE A 19 -8.02 8.76 -13.03
C ILE A 19 -7.55 7.96 -11.80
N ALA A 20 -7.87 6.68 -11.71
CA ALA A 20 -7.39 5.79 -10.66
C ALA A 20 -5.87 5.73 -10.61
N ALA A 21 -5.24 5.50 -11.77
CA ALA A 21 -3.78 5.45 -11.90
C ALA A 21 -3.14 6.79 -11.48
N LEU A 22 -3.73 7.91 -11.89
CA LEU A 22 -3.29 9.24 -11.44
C LEU A 22 -3.47 9.45 -9.93
N GLY A 23 -4.58 8.98 -9.35
CA GLY A 23 -4.83 9.03 -7.91
C GLY A 23 -3.77 8.27 -7.12
N VAL A 24 -3.39 7.07 -7.58
CA VAL A 24 -2.32 6.28 -6.98
C VAL A 24 -0.95 6.97 -7.09
N LEU A 25 -0.71 7.77 -8.13
CA LEU A 25 0.56 8.50 -8.28
C LEU A 25 0.63 9.79 -7.46
N ARG A 26 -0.52 10.46 -7.23
CA ARG A 26 -0.56 11.80 -6.61
C ARG A 26 -0.85 11.78 -5.11
N LEU A 27 -1.45 10.71 -4.58
CA LEU A 27 -1.78 10.63 -3.16
C LEU A 27 -0.51 10.34 -2.35
N PRO A 28 -0.26 11.09 -1.27
CA PRO A 28 1.01 11.03 -0.55
C PRO A 28 1.07 9.97 0.57
N ASP A 29 -0.07 9.44 1.01
CA ASP A 29 -0.15 8.39 2.04
C ASP A 29 -0.50 7.04 1.41
N PHE A 30 0.21 5.97 1.81
CA PHE A 30 -0.03 4.58 1.39
C PHE A 30 -1.50 4.14 1.53
N PHE A 31 -2.14 4.41 2.66
CA PHE A 31 -3.52 4.00 2.91
C PHE A 31 -4.50 4.79 2.03
N MET A 32 -4.20 6.06 1.77
CA MET A 32 -4.98 6.88 0.85
C MET A 32 -4.83 6.40 -0.60
N ARG A 33 -3.61 6.03 -1.03
CA ARG A 33 -3.35 5.43 -2.35
C ARG A 33 -4.11 4.10 -2.50
N MET A 34 -4.09 3.26 -1.47
CA MET A 34 -4.83 2.00 -1.43
C MET A 34 -6.34 2.22 -1.55
N HIS A 35 -6.91 3.17 -0.81
CA HIS A 35 -8.34 3.46 -0.87
C HIS A 35 -8.77 3.92 -2.28
N ALA A 36 -8.00 4.81 -2.89
CA ALA A 36 -8.25 5.26 -4.25
C ALA A 36 -8.14 4.11 -5.26
N ALA A 37 -7.12 3.25 -5.14
CA ALA A 37 -6.92 2.09 -6.00
C ALA A 37 -8.08 1.08 -5.87
N THR A 38 -8.51 0.76 -4.66
CA THR A 38 -9.58 -0.20 -4.38
C THR A 38 -10.92 0.28 -4.94
N LYS A 39 -11.31 1.54 -4.69
CA LYS A 39 -12.60 2.06 -5.16
C LYS A 39 -12.69 2.09 -6.68
N ALA A 40 -11.64 2.56 -7.35
CA ALA A 40 -11.63 2.66 -8.79
C ALA A 40 -11.31 1.31 -9.47
N GLY A 41 -10.59 0.42 -8.78
CA GLY A 41 -10.23 -0.91 -9.26
C GLY A 41 -11.41 -1.87 -9.46
N VAL A 42 -12.55 -1.64 -8.80
CA VAL A 42 -13.78 -2.40 -9.07
C VAL A 42 -14.65 -1.70 -10.13
N VAL A 43 -14.82 -0.38 -10.02
CA VAL A 43 -15.70 0.39 -10.90
C VAL A 43 -15.17 0.46 -12.34
N GLY A 44 -13.88 0.72 -12.55
CA GLY A 44 -13.31 0.81 -13.89
C GLY A 44 -13.47 -0.48 -14.71
N PRO A 45 -12.94 -1.62 -14.22
CA PRO A 45 -13.04 -2.90 -14.93
C PRO A 45 -14.47 -3.42 -15.07
N SER A 46 -15.36 -3.18 -14.10
CA SER A 46 -16.77 -3.59 -14.24
C SER A 46 -17.48 -2.86 -15.38
N LEU A 47 -17.21 -1.56 -15.57
CA LEU A 47 -17.73 -0.81 -16.72
C LEU A 47 -17.14 -1.30 -18.05
N LEU A 48 -15.85 -1.63 -18.08
CA LEU A 48 -15.19 -2.20 -19.26
C LEU A 48 -15.81 -3.56 -19.65
N LEU A 49 -16.05 -4.43 -18.66
CA LEU A 49 -16.68 -5.74 -18.87
C LEU A 49 -18.13 -5.61 -19.36
N LEU A 50 -18.90 -4.65 -18.81
CA LEU A 50 -20.26 -4.35 -19.29
C LEU A 50 -20.24 -3.89 -20.76
N GLY A 51 -19.29 -3.03 -21.13
CA GLY A 51 -19.08 -2.62 -22.53
C GLY A 51 -18.74 -3.80 -23.45
N ALA A 52 -17.93 -4.75 -22.98
CA ALA A 52 -17.61 -5.97 -23.72
C ALA A 52 -18.84 -6.88 -23.93
N GLY A 53 -19.73 -6.97 -22.94
CA GLY A 53 -21.00 -7.71 -23.05
C GLY A 53 -21.99 -7.11 -24.05
N CYS A 54 -21.90 -5.80 -24.32
CA CYS A 54 -22.66 -5.15 -25.39
C CYS A 54 -22.13 -5.48 -26.80
N PHE A 55 -20.88 -5.92 -26.94
CA PHE A 55 -20.28 -6.28 -28.23
C PHE A 55 -20.64 -7.70 -28.65
N ASP A 56 -20.55 -8.66 -27.73
CA ASP A 56 -21.03 -10.03 -27.91
C ASP A 56 -22.13 -10.34 -26.87
N PRO A 57 -23.42 -10.14 -27.21
CA PRO A 57 -24.53 -10.33 -26.29
C PRO A 57 -24.90 -11.82 -26.12
N SER A 58 -23.93 -12.72 -26.10
CA SER A 58 -24.16 -14.14 -25.84
C SER A 58 -24.35 -14.40 -24.33
N TRP A 59 -25.23 -15.35 -24.00
CA TRP A 59 -25.49 -15.74 -22.61
C TRP A 59 -24.23 -16.20 -21.88
N ALA A 60 -23.36 -16.93 -22.58
CA ALA A 60 -22.08 -17.36 -22.05
C ALA A 60 -21.14 -16.18 -21.69
N THR A 61 -21.14 -15.11 -22.50
CA THR A 61 -20.35 -13.90 -22.24
C THR A 61 -20.88 -13.15 -21.01
N TRP A 62 -22.19 -13.01 -20.86
CA TRP A 62 -22.80 -12.38 -19.68
C TRP A 62 -22.52 -13.13 -18.38
N ILE A 63 -22.54 -14.47 -18.39
CA ILE A 63 -22.17 -15.26 -17.21
C ILE A 63 -20.70 -15.01 -16.83
N LYS A 64 -19.79 -15.03 -17.80
CA LYS A 64 -18.36 -14.77 -17.57
C LYS A 64 -18.14 -13.36 -16.99
N ILE A 65 -18.86 -12.36 -17.51
CA ILE A 65 -18.80 -10.98 -17.01
C ILE A 65 -19.30 -10.90 -15.56
N ALA A 66 -20.46 -11.50 -15.26
CA ALA A 66 -21.01 -11.48 -13.91
C ALA A 66 -20.08 -12.16 -12.90
N LEU A 67 -19.49 -13.30 -13.26
CA LEU A 67 -18.49 -13.99 -12.45
C LEU A 67 -17.23 -13.14 -12.26
N ALA A 68 -16.74 -12.48 -13.31
CA ALA A 68 -15.57 -11.62 -13.24
C ALA A 68 -15.80 -10.42 -12.30
N ILE A 69 -16.97 -9.76 -12.39
CA ILE A 69 -17.34 -8.64 -11.51
C ILE A 69 -17.47 -9.11 -10.06
N LEU A 70 -18.15 -10.24 -9.83
CA LEU A 70 -18.32 -10.81 -8.50
C LEU A 70 -16.96 -11.17 -7.88
N PHE A 71 -16.10 -11.83 -8.66
CA PHE A 71 -14.75 -12.20 -8.26
C PHE A 71 -13.95 -10.96 -7.88
N LEU A 72 -13.92 -9.95 -8.75
CA LEU A 72 -13.21 -8.69 -8.51
C LEU A 72 -13.72 -7.98 -7.24
N CYS A 73 -15.03 -7.97 -7.04
CA CYS A 73 -15.66 -7.37 -5.85
C CYS A 73 -15.35 -8.13 -4.56
N MET A 74 -15.12 -9.45 -4.60
CA MET A 74 -14.70 -10.22 -3.42
C MET A 74 -13.19 -10.14 -3.17
N THR A 75 -12.38 -10.17 -4.23
CA THR A 75 -10.92 -10.11 -4.11
C THR A 75 -10.46 -8.74 -3.60
N THR A 76 -11.09 -7.66 -4.05
CA THR A 76 -10.68 -6.30 -3.69
C THR A 76 -10.73 -6.00 -2.18
N PRO A 77 -11.80 -6.30 -1.42
CA PRO A 77 -11.84 -6.05 0.03
C PRO A 77 -10.87 -6.96 0.79
N ILE A 78 -10.68 -8.21 0.36
CA ILE A 78 -9.71 -9.12 0.96
C ILE A 78 -8.28 -8.57 0.77
N ALA A 79 -7.95 -8.16 -0.45
CA ALA A 79 -6.66 -7.54 -0.77
C ALA A 79 -6.45 -6.25 0.03
N ALA A 80 -7.46 -5.37 0.11
CA ALA A 80 -7.38 -4.13 0.88
C ALA A 80 -7.16 -4.40 2.38
N HIS A 81 -7.83 -5.39 2.96
CA HIS A 81 -7.66 -5.73 4.37
C HIS A 81 -6.25 -6.28 4.66
N LEU A 82 -5.75 -7.20 3.83
CA LEU A 82 -4.40 -7.74 3.96
C LEU A 82 -3.32 -6.67 3.77
N LEU A 83 -3.51 -5.79 2.78
CA LEU A 83 -2.58 -4.71 2.48
C LEU A 83 -2.57 -3.65 3.60
N SER A 84 -3.73 -3.35 4.19
CA SER A 84 -3.84 -2.49 5.37
C SER A 84 -3.08 -3.07 6.56
N LYS A 85 -3.26 -4.36 6.83
CA LYS A 85 -2.60 -5.04 7.95
C LYS A 85 -1.09 -5.10 7.75
N ALA A 86 -0.65 -5.40 6.53
CA ALA A 86 0.77 -5.42 6.16
C ALA A 86 1.41 -4.04 6.24
N GLY A 87 0.74 -2.99 5.75
CA GLY A 87 1.23 -1.61 5.85
C GLY A 87 1.37 -1.14 7.30
N PHE A 88 0.41 -1.51 8.16
CA PHE A 88 0.48 -1.19 9.59
C PHE A 88 1.63 -1.94 10.29
N LEU A 89 1.76 -3.26 10.06
CA LEU A 89 2.83 -4.08 10.64
C LEU A 89 4.23 -3.72 10.10
N GLY A 90 4.31 -3.23 8.86
CA GLY A 90 5.54 -2.79 8.21
C GLY A 90 5.98 -1.37 8.58
N GLY A 91 5.35 -0.74 9.58
CA GLY A 91 5.77 0.57 10.07
C GLY A 91 5.59 1.72 9.07
N VAL A 92 4.69 1.59 8.09
CA VAL A 92 4.46 2.66 7.10
C VAL A 92 4.00 3.92 7.83
N ARG A 93 4.78 5.01 7.68
CA ARG A 93 4.47 6.32 8.27
C ARG A 93 3.06 6.75 7.84
N LEU A 94 2.18 6.94 8.83
CA LEU A 94 0.87 7.56 8.60
C LEU A 94 1.05 9.06 8.31
N TRP A 95 0.14 9.64 7.52
CA TRP A 95 0.10 11.07 7.24
C TRP A 95 0.05 11.91 8.53
N GLU A 96 0.83 13.00 8.56
CA GLU A 96 1.02 13.89 9.72
C GLU A 96 -0.27 14.57 10.22
N GLY A 97 -1.32 14.60 9.40
CA GLY A 97 -2.66 15.09 9.75
C GLY A 97 -3.60 14.05 10.39
N THR A 98 -3.13 12.83 10.66
CA THR A 98 -3.96 11.78 11.28
C THR A 98 -4.12 12.06 12.78
N SER A 99 -5.19 12.76 13.15
CA SER A 99 -5.47 13.15 14.55
C SER A 99 -5.79 11.97 15.46
N ARG A 100 -6.13 10.79 14.92
CA ARG A 100 -6.60 9.64 15.69
C ARG A 100 -6.02 8.35 15.13
N ASN A 101 -5.15 7.70 15.91
CA ASN A 101 -4.55 6.40 15.61
C ASN A 101 -4.84 5.42 16.76
N ASP A 102 -6.09 4.96 16.87
CA ASP A 102 -6.51 4.05 17.94
C ASP A 102 -5.79 2.69 17.88
N LEU A 103 -5.23 2.31 16.71
CA LEU A 103 -4.55 1.04 16.48
C LEU A 103 -3.16 0.98 17.13
N GLU A 104 -2.51 2.12 17.35
CA GLU A 104 -1.21 2.20 18.05
C GLU A 104 -1.31 1.71 19.50
N THR A 105 -2.49 1.87 20.11
CA THR A 105 -2.73 1.45 21.50
C THR A 105 -2.97 -0.07 21.61
N GLU A 106 -3.48 -0.71 20.55
CA GLU A 106 -3.82 -2.14 20.55
C GLU A 106 -2.75 -3.04 19.93
N LEU A 107 -1.92 -2.50 19.02
CA LEU A 107 -0.95 -3.29 18.26
C LEU A 107 0.43 -2.61 18.30
N HIS A 108 1.30 -3.06 19.20
CA HIS A 108 2.68 -2.59 19.34
C HIS A 108 3.46 -2.90 18.04
N PRO A 109 3.85 -1.91 17.22
CA PRO A 109 4.57 -2.14 15.96
C PRO A 109 6.05 -2.44 16.25
N SER A 110 6.38 -3.61 16.80
CA SER A 110 7.74 -3.91 17.26
C SER A 110 8.35 -5.17 16.65
N VAL A 111 7.96 -5.56 15.42
CA VAL A 111 8.51 -6.77 14.78
C VAL A 111 9.29 -6.49 13.49
N PHE A 112 9.10 -5.33 12.85
CA PHE A 112 9.83 -4.97 11.62
C PHE A 112 10.46 -3.56 11.63
N ALA A 113 10.18 -2.73 12.64
CA ALA A 113 10.74 -1.38 12.75
C ALA A 113 12.23 -1.37 13.18
N GLU A 114 12.76 -2.47 13.69
CA GLU A 114 14.16 -2.58 14.12
C GLU A 114 15.15 -2.63 12.95
N THR A 115 14.71 -2.91 11.71
CA THR A 115 15.63 -3.04 10.56
C THR A 115 15.88 -1.73 9.81
N ASP A 116 14.99 -0.73 9.93
CA ASP A 116 15.13 0.56 9.23
C ASP A 116 15.56 1.71 10.16
N ALA A 117 15.61 1.49 11.48
CA ALA A 117 16.11 2.48 12.44
C ALA A 117 17.62 2.76 12.31
N ASP A 118 18.36 1.92 11.57
CA ASP A 118 19.80 2.08 11.33
C ASP A 118 20.12 2.92 10.06
N ALA A 119 19.11 3.28 9.25
CA ALA A 119 19.31 3.96 7.97
C ALA A 119 19.27 5.50 8.03
N ASP A 120 18.97 6.09 9.20
CA ASP A 120 19.02 7.55 9.42
C ASP A 120 20.15 7.94 10.40
N THR A 121 21.30 7.26 10.26
CA THR A 121 22.55 7.66 10.91
C THR A 121 23.17 8.82 10.14
N ASP A 122 22.64 10.02 10.32
CA ASP A 122 23.39 11.28 10.21
C ASP A 122 24.02 11.63 11.57
N ALA A 123 24.54 10.62 12.27
CA ALA A 123 25.51 10.84 13.34
C ALA A 123 26.88 11.03 12.68
N PRO A 124 27.60 12.15 12.93
CA PRO A 124 28.95 12.32 12.44
C PRO A 124 29.77 11.10 12.84
N LEU A 125 30.51 10.53 11.88
CA LEU A 125 31.60 9.61 12.17
C LEU A 125 32.59 10.34 13.08
N SER A 126 32.38 10.24 14.40
CA SER A 126 33.42 10.53 15.37
C SER A 126 34.41 9.40 15.26
N ASP A 127 35.49 9.68 14.54
CA ASP A 127 36.73 8.91 14.51
C ASP A 127 37.30 8.77 15.94
N ASP A 128 36.73 7.88 16.76
CA ASP A 128 37.39 7.42 17.98
C ASP A 128 37.51 5.88 17.93
N PRO A 129 38.73 5.33 17.80
CA PRO A 129 38.92 3.89 17.80
C PRO A 129 38.62 3.30 19.19
N PRO A 130 37.76 2.27 19.30
CA PRO A 130 37.60 1.54 20.54
C PRO A 130 38.75 0.54 20.70
N ALA A 131 39.36 0.53 21.89
CA ALA A 131 40.28 -0.49 22.41
C ALA A 131 41.80 -0.22 22.38
N ALA A 132 42.26 0.90 22.96
CA ALA A 132 43.65 1.01 23.42
C ALA A 132 43.83 1.38 24.90
N ASP A 133 42.89 2.08 25.54
CA ASP A 133 43.14 2.65 26.89
C ASP A 133 42.65 1.81 28.09
N MET A 134 42.00 0.65 27.88
CA MET A 134 41.50 -0.18 28.99
C MET A 134 42.53 -1.19 29.55
N MET A 135 43.81 -1.14 29.14
CA MET A 135 44.84 -2.05 29.68
C MET A 135 45.99 -1.34 30.42
N ALA A 136 45.96 -0.02 30.57
CA ALA A 136 47.05 0.72 31.23
C ALA A 136 46.87 0.92 32.75
N ASP A 137 45.65 0.81 33.30
CA ASP A 137 45.38 1.27 34.68
C ASP A 137 45.46 0.15 35.76
N SER A 138 45.54 -1.12 35.36
CA SER A 138 45.53 -2.24 36.33
C SER A 138 46.90 -2.51 37.01
N THR A 139 47.98 -1.83 36.62
CA THR A 139 49.33 -2.14 37.15
C THR A 139 49.85 -1.13 38.18
N ALA A 140 49.20 0.02 38.38
CA ALA A 140 49.66 1.07 39.29
C ALA A 140 49.17 0.91 40.74
N SER A 141 48.03 0.25 40.98
CA SER A 141 47.44 0.17 42.34
C SER A 141 47.99 -0.97 43.21
N ARG A 142 48.94 -1.79 42.75
CA ARG A 142 49.40 -3.00 43.45
C ARG A 142 50.77 -2.89 44.13
N ARG A 143 51.32 -1.68 44.24
CA ARG A 143 52.62 -1.41 44.90
C ARG A 143 52.57 -0.17 45.79
N GLN A 144 51.63 -0.12 46.74
CA GLN A 144 51.78 0.65 47.99
C GLN A 144 51.14 -0.12 49.13
#